data_AF-A0A4Q7YSX8-F1
#
_entry.id   AF-A0A4Q7YSX8-F1
#
_cell.length_a   1.000
_cell.length_b   1.000
_cell.length_c   1.000
_cell.angle_alpha   90.00
_cell.angle_beta   90.00
_cell.angle_gamma   90.00
#
_symmetry.space_group_name_H-M   'P 1'
#
loop_
_entity.id
_entity.type
_entity.pdbx_description
1 polymer ?
#
loop_
_entity_poly.entity_id
_entity_poly.type
_entity_poly.pdbx_seq_one_letter_code
_entity_poly.pdbx_strand_id
1 'polypeptide(L)'
;MSVTLKRVTMKILFIPILATALASTVAAQDIKEFLGRWDMTVTPATGKPYPQWMELTDNGGKIEGRVQPRGGAWHPIAGAHMESGRLIVAVGEAGSGSAIGWELTSPSSGKLTGIEKHGDAGGPILAGVKAPSLDRPMPKKWTKPKPLFDGKDLKGWEPIGNVENNKWVARNGELVNDNPEVPGQRTHGAANIMTTEKFQDFKLHIEVNCPEGGNSGIYLRGRYELQVGTEGGKLPTHEMGAIYSYYPPPEGSELGLGKWTTFDVTLVGRHVTVLRDGKMYHDNIEIPGPTGGALDSNEAEPGPFYLQGDHHGVIAYRNITISVPKK
;
A
#
# COMPACT_ATOMS: atom_id res chain seq x y z
N MET A 1 -42.35 51.35 -64.80
CA MET A 1 -42.45 49.88 -64.91
C MET A 1 -42.49 49.30 -63.50
N SER A 2 -43.60 48.66 -63.16
CA SER A 2 -43.88 48.12 -61.82
C SER A 2 -43.10 46.82 -61.60
N VAL A 3 -42.33 46.73 -60.50
CA VAL A 3 -41.66 45.49 -60.08
C VAL A 3 -42.37 44.97 -58.84
N THR A 4 -43.03 43.83 -59.01
CA THR A 4 -43.82 43.13 -57.98
C THR A 4 -42.89 42.31 -57.07
N LEU A 5 -42.89 42.57 -55.77
CA LEU A 5 -42.22 41.72 -54.77
C LEU A 5 -42.97 40.39 -54.60
N LYS A 6 -42.32 39.26 -54.91
CA LYS A 6 -42.79 37.92 -54.51
C LYS A 6 -42.24 37.59 -53.12
N ARG A 7 -43.12 37.40 -52.14
CA ARG A 7 -42.81 36.81 -50.84
C ARG A 7 -42.44 35.33 -51.04
N VAL A 8 -41.24 34.94 -50.59
CA VAL A 8 -40.84 33.53 -50.46
C VAL A 8 -41.13 33.09 -49.03
N THR A 9 -42.05 32.14 -48.88
CA THR A 9 -42.37 31.52 -47.58
C THR A 9 -41.43 30.32 -47.39
N MET A 10 -40.45 30.43 -46.50
CA MET A 10 -39.54 29.33 -46.17
C MET A 10 -40.21 28.38 -45.18
N LYS A 11 -40.52 27.14 -45.62
CA LYS A 11 -41.00 26.08 -44.72
C LYS A 11 -39.79 25.49 -43.98
N ILE A 12 -39.72 25.72 -42.67
CA ILE A 12 -38.76 25.04 -41.79
C ILE A 12 -39.31 23.63 -41.54
N LEU A 13 -38.59 22.62 -42.03
CA LEU A 13 -38.88 21.21 -41.74
C LEU A 13 -38.25 20.87 -40.38
N PHE A 14 -39.07 20.60 -39.36
CA PHE A 14 -38.61 20.05 -38.10
C PHE A 14 -38.32 18.54 -38.30
N ILE A 15 -37.05 18.16 -38.24
CA ILE A 15 -36.64 16.75 -38.15
C ILE A 15 -36.41 16.46 -36.65
N PRO A 16 -37.18 15.56 -36.01
CA PRO A 16 -36.89 15.16 -34.65
C PRO A 16 -35.60 14.34 -34.66
N ILE A 17 -34.55 14.87 -34.04
CA ILE A 17 -33.33 14.11 -33.72
C ILE A 17 -33.74 13.16 -32.59
N LEU A 18 -33.98 11.90 -32.95
CA LEU A 18 -34.19 10.82 -31.99
C LEU A 18 -32.83 10.55 -31.32
N ALA A 19 -32.61 11.12 -30.15
CA ALA A 19 -31.47 10.77 -29.30
C ALA A 19 -31.64 9.32 -28.85
N THR A 20 -30.95 8.41 -29.52
CA THR A 20 -30.83 7.02 -29.07
C THR A 20 -29.86 7.01 -27.90
N ALA A 21 -30.41 7.01 -26.69
CA ALA A 21 -29.64 6.65 -25.51
C ALA A 21 -29.26 5.16 -25.65
N LEU A 22 -28.03 4.89 -26.08
CA LEU A 22 -27.41 3.58 -25.93
C LEU A 22 -27.22 3.34 -24.43
N ALA A 23 -28.24 2.78 -23.79
CA ALA A 23 -28.07 2.13 -22.50
C ALA A 23 -27.18 0.91 -22.75
N SER A 24 -25.88 1.07 -22.48
CA SER A 24 -24.94 -0.04 -22.46
C SER A 24 -25.42 -1.03 -21.39
N THR A 25 -26.07 -2.11 -21.81
CA THR A 25 -26.38 -3.23 -20.92
C THR A 25 -25.05 -3.86 -20.54
N VAL A 26 -24.55 -3.54 -19.34
CA VAL A 26 -23.43 -4.29 -18.76
C VAL A 26 -23.92 -5.73 -18.64
N ALA A 27 -23.31 -6.65 -19.39
CA ALA A 27 -23.63 -8.07 -19.30
C ALA A 27 -23.47 -8.52 -17.84
N ALA A 28 -24.33 -9.43 -17.38
CA ALA A 28 -24.24 -9.97 -16.03
C ALA A 28 -22.84 -10.59 -15.81
N GLN A 29 -22.06 -10.00 -14.91
CA GLN A 29 -20.71 -10.48 -14.58
C GLN A 29 -20.80 -11.63 -13.57
N ASP A 30 -19.96 -12.65 -13.74
CA ASP A 30 -19.85 -13.74 -12.78
C ASP A 30 -19.05 -13.24 -11.56
N ILE A 31 -19.57 -13.47 -10.36
CA ILE A 31 -18.90 -13.13 -9.10
C ILE A 31 -17.47 -13.69 -9.01
N LYS A 32 -17.21 -14.83 -9.67
CA LYS A 32 -15.88 -15.46 -9.76
C LYS A 32 -14.83 -14.56 -10.38
N GLU A 33 -15.21 -13.61 -11.24
CA GLU A 33 -14.27 -12.65 -11.82
C GLU A 33 -13.69 -11.69 -10.80
N PHE A 34 -14.36 -11.50 -9.66
CA PHE A 34 -13.95 -10.57 -8.61
C PHE A 34 -13.24 -11.25 -7.45
N LEU A 35 -13.35 -12.58 -7.30
CA LEU A 35 -12.69 -13.32 -6.22
C LEU A 35 -11.16 -13.22 -6.32
N GLY A 36 -10.46 -13.44 -5.22
CA GLY A 36 -8.99 -13.41 -5.10
C GLY A 36 -8.44 -12.06 -4.65
N ARG A 37 -7.12 -11.91 -4.79
CA ARG A 37 -6.33 -10.76 -4.33
C ARG A 37 -6.14 -9.73 -5.44
N TRP A 38 -6.20 -8.45 -5.10
CA TRP A 38 -6.22 -7.33 -6.03
C TRP A 38 -5.34 -6.18 -5.58
N ASP A 39 -4.46 -5.77 -6.48
CA ASP A 39 -3.65 -4.57 -6.37
C ASP A 39 -4.51 -3.39 -6.82
N MET A 40 -4.95 -2.56 -5.86
CA MET A 40 -5.89 -1.47 -6.10
C MET A 40 -5.17 -0.12 -6.16
N THR A 41 -5.55 0.72 -7.10
CA THR A 41 -5.15 2.12 -7.20
C THR A 41 -6.39 2.99 -7.07
N VAL A 42 -6.35 3.90 -6.11
CA VAL A 42 -7.42 4.88 -5.89
C VAL A 42 -6.98 6.23 -6.43
N THR A 43 -7.79 6.82 -7.30
CA THR A 43 -7.53 8.13 -7.90
C THR A 43 -8.58 9.13 -7.41
N PRO A 44 -8.27 9.96 -6.41
CA PRO A 44 -9.16 11.01 -5.93
C PRO A 44 -9.29 12.12 -6.98
N ALA A 45 -10.29 12.99 -6.80
CA ALA A 45 -10.50 14.16 -7.67
C ALA A 45 -9.30 15.14 -7.68
N THR A 46 -8.46 15.12 -6.62
CA THR A 46 -7.21 15.88 -6.56
C THR A 46 -6.15 15.37 -7.54
N GLY A 47 -6.36 14.19 -8.14
CA GLY A 47 -5.53 13.60 -9.19
C GLY A 47 -4.27 12.90 -8.70
N LYS A 48 -3.99 12.87 -7.38
CA LYS A 48 -2.83 12.15 -6.80
C LYS A 48 -3.23 10.74 -6.37
N PRO A 49 -2.89 9.69 -7.12
CA PRO A 49 -3.31 8.33 -6.79
C PRO A 49 -2.60 7.80 -5.55
N TYR A 50 -3.21 6.82 -4.90
CA TYR A 50 -2.60 6.09 -3.79
C TYR A 50 -2.98 4.60 -3.82
N PRO A 51 -2.13 3.74 -3.24
CA PRO A 51 -2.40 2.31 -3.21
C PRO A 51 -3.44 1.94 -2.16
N GLN A 52 -4.18 0.89 -2.50
CA GLN A 52 -4.94 0.04 -1.58
C GLN A 52 -4.79 -1.41 -2.05
N TRP A 53 -5.33 -2.35 -1.29
CA TRP A 53 -5.37 -3.75 -1.70
C TRP A 53 -6.65 -4.42 -1.16
N MET A 54 -7.11 -5.46 -1.85
CA MET A 54 -8.31 -6.21 -1.46
C MET A 54 -8.15 -7.70 -1.70
N GLU A 55 -8.74 -8.52 -0.84
CA GLU A 55 -8.94 -9.95 -1.05
C GLU A 55 -10.39 -10.32 -0.84
N LEU A 56 -10.96 -11.06 -1.79
CA LEU A 56 -12.32 -11.59 -1.75
C LEU A 56 -12.31 -13.11 -1.88
N THR A 57 -13.13 -13.79 -1.07
CA THR A 57 -13.29 -15.24 -1.09
C THR A 57 -14.77 -15.60 -1.09
N ASP A 58 -15.11 -16.72 -1.73
CA ASP A 58 -16.45 -17.28 -1.68
C ASP A 58 -16.49 -18.42 -0.65
N ASN A 59 -17.34 -18.27 0.36
CA ASN A 59 -17.59 -19.25 1.40
C ASN A 59 -19.05 -19.73 1.31
N GLY A 60 -19.30 -20.68 0.41
CA GLY A 60 -20.63 -21.28 0.25
C GLY A 60 -21.70 -20.32 -0.28
N GLY A 61 -21.33 -19.37 -1.15
CA GLY A 61 -22.21 -18.34 -1.72
C GLY A 61 -22.18 -17.02 -0.97
N LYS A 62 -21.55 -16.96 0.21
CA LYS A 62 -21.31 -15.71 0.94
C LYS A 62 -19.93 -15.18 0.58
N ILE A 63 -19.89 -13.94 0.09
CA ILE A 63 -18.63 -13.26 -0.22
C ILE A 63 -18.07 -12.66 1.07
N GLU A 64 -16.87 -13.10 1.42
CA GLU A 64 -16.08 -12.62 2.54
C GLU A 64 -14.80 -11.97 2.00
N GLY A 65 -14.12 -11.19 2.82
CA GLY A 65 -12.90 -10.54 2.37
C GLY A 65 -12.34 -9.51 3.33
N ARG A 66 -11.29 -8.86 2.89
CA ARG A 66 -10.58 -7.81 3.62
C ARG A 66 -10.01 -6.78 2.68
N VAL A 67 -9.79 -5.58 3.21
CA VAL A 67 -9.10 -4.50 2.52
C VAL A 67 -7.91 -4.03 3.33
N GLN A 68 -6.86 -3.60 2.62
CA GLN A 68 -5.79 -2.80 3.17
C GLN A 68 -5.99 -1.35 2.70
N PRO A 69 -6.37 -0.41 3.59
CA PRO A 69 -6.42 1.00 3.26
C PRO A 69 -5.02 1.58 3.02
N ARG A 70 -4.94 2.83 2.56
CA ARG A 70 -3.68 3.54 2.27
C ARG A 70 -2.70 3.52 3.46
N GLY A 71 -3.21 3.58 4.69
CA GLY A 71 -2.42 3.55 5.92
C GLY A 71 -3.20 2.89 7.05
N GLY A 72 -2.49 2.47 8.09
CA GLY A 72 -3.05 1.68 9.19
C GLY A 72 -3.27 0.20 8.83
N ALA A 73 -3.94 -0.52 9.72
CA ALA A 73 -4.17 -1.96 9.60
C ALA A 73 -5.17 -2.31 8.49
N TRP A 74 -5.04 -3.53 7.94
CA TRP A 74 -6.11 -4.12 7.16
C TRP A 74 -7.33 -4.40 8.04
N HIS A 75 -8.51 -4.47 7.44
CA HIS A 75 -9.74 -4.85 8.15
C HIS A 75 -10.66 -5.69 7.25
N PRO A 76 -11.53 -6.53 7.83
CA PRO A 76 -12.53 -7.25 7.05
C PRO A 76 -13.49 -6.26 6.36
N ILE A 77 -14.05 -6.68 5.22
CA ILE A 77 -15.20 -5.99 4.62
C ILE A 77 -16.46 -6.29 5.45
N ALA A 78 -17.41 -5.36 5.46
CA ALA A 78 -18.72 -5.59 6.08
C ALA A 78 -19.58 -6.56 5.24
N GLY A 79 -19.33 -6.64 3.94
CA GLY A 79 -19.95 -7.62 3.05
C GLY A 79 -19.76 -7.27 1.58
N ALA A 80 -20.14 -8.20 0.69
CA ALA A 80 -20.19 -7.92 -0.73
C ALA A 80 -21.31 -8.72 -1.43
N HIS A 81 -21.89 -8.15 -2.48
CA HIS A 81 -22.92 -8.79 -3.28
C HIS A 81 -22.95 -8.23 -4.72
N MET A 82 -23.56 -8.98 -5.64
CA MET A 82 -23.78 -8.51 -7.01
C MET A 82 -25.06 -7.68 -7.10
N GLU A 83 -24.99 -6.51 -7.72
CA GLU A 83 -26.14 -5.67 -8.03
C GLU A 83 -26.00 -5.11 -9.45
N SER A 84 -26.99 -5.36 -10.31
CA SER A 84 -27.04 -4.82 -11.69
C SER A 84 -25.74 -5.05 -12.50
N GLY A 85 -25.11 -6.21 -12.34
CA GLY A 85 -23.86 -6.58 -13.03
C GLY A 85 -22.59 -5.94 -12.45
N ARG A 86 -22.68 -5.25 -11.31
CA ARG A 86 -21.56 -4.72 -10.53
C ARG A 86 -21.37 -5.50 -9.24
N LEU A 87 -20.14 -5.60 -8.77
CA LEU A 87 -19.87 -6.02 -7.40
C LEU A 87 -19.95 -4.79 -6.49
N ILE A 88 -20.83 -4.88 -5.48
CA ILE A 88 -20.92 -3.90 -4.40
C ILE A 88 -20.14 -4.45 -3.21
N VAL A 89 -19.09 -3.76 -2.79
CA VAL A 89 -18.28 -4.10 -1.61
C VAL A 89 -18.52 -3.06 -0.53
N ALA A 90 -19.07 -3.45 0.61
CA ALA A 90 -19.16 -2.60 1.79
C ALA A 90 -17.83 -2.67 2.55
N VAL A 91 -16.99 -1.66 2.36
CA VAL A 91 -15.60 -1.64 2.88
C VAL A 91 -15.57 -1.38 4.38
N GLY A 92 -16.42 -0.48 4.86
CA GLY A 92 -16.58 -0.22 6.29
C GLY A 92 -17.99 0.27 6.61
N GLU A 93 -18.46 -0.05 7.82
CA GLU A 93 -19.73 0.46 8.33
C GLU A 93 -19.66 1.98 8.57
N ALA A 94 -20.80 2.65 8.48
CA ALA A 94 -20.91 4.05 8.85
C ALA A 94 -20.58 4.22 10.34
N GLY A 95 -19.38 4.73 10.65
CA GLY A 95 -19.05 5.24 11.97
C GLY A 95 -19.74 6.58 12.22
N SER A 96 -18.99 7.62 12.55
CA SER A 96 -19.50 9.00 12.60
C SER A 96 -19.66 9.66 11.22
N GLY A 97 -19.38 8.93 10.13
CA GLY A 97 -19.50 9.37 8.73
C GLY A 97 -20.27 8.37 7.88
N SER A 98 -20.39 8.62 6.57
CA SER A 98 -21.08 7.73 5.64
C SER A 98 -20.37 6.39 5.48
N ALA A 99 -21.13 5.31 5.29
CA ALA A 99 -20.59 4.02 4.90
C ALA A 99 -19.76 4.16 3.62
N ILE A 100 -18.61 3.49 3.59
CA ILE A 100 -17.73 3.47 2.42
C ILE A 100 -18.05 2.20 1.63
N GLY A 101 -18.51 2.37 0.40
CA GLY A 101 -18.80 1.28 -0.52
C GLY A 101 -17.96 1.39 -1.78
N TRP A 102 -17.62 0.27 -2.40
CA TRP A 102 -17.03 0.24 -3.74
C TRP A 102 -18.01 -0.39 -4.70
N GLU A 103 -18.26 0.28 -5.82
CA GLU A 103 -18.97 -0.30 -6.97
C GLU A 103 -17.94 -0.69 -8.03
N LEU A 104 -17.75 -1.99 -8.24
CA LEU A 104 -16.71 -2.54 -9.10
C LEU A 104 -17.31 -3.27 -10.31
N THR A 105 -16.56 -3.26 -11.41
CA THR A 105 -16.80 -3.99 -12.65
C THR A 105 -15.51 -4.65 -13.09
N SER A 106 -15.60 -5.81 -13.73
CA SER A 106 -14.52 -6.50 -14.41
C SER A 106 -14.66 -6.25 -15.92
N PRO A 107 -13.96 -5.25 -16.50
CA PRO A 107 -14.03 -4.99 -17.94
C PRO A 107 -13.31 -6.07 -18.78
N SER A 108 -12.40 -6.82 -18.16
CA SER A 108 -11.65 -7.92 -18.77
C SER A 108 -11.01 -8.76 -17.66
N SER A 109 -10.75 -10.04 -17.93
CA SER A 109 -10.09 -10.95 -16.98
C SER A 109 -8.86 -10.31 -16.32
N GLY A 110 -8.84 -10.33 -14.98
CA GLY A 110 -7.74 -9.82 -14.17
C GLY A 110 -7.67 -8.30 -14.06
N LYS A 111 -8.70 -7.56 -14.47
CA LYS A 111 -8.82 -6.11 -14.27
C LYS A 111 -10.13 -5.77 -13.57
N LEU A 112 -10.08 -4.78 -12.68
CA LEU A 112 -11.25 -4.15 -12.09
C LEU A 112 -11.25 -2.65 -12.41
N THR A 113 -12.43 -2.09 -12.57
CA THR A 113 -12.69 -0.65 -12.61
C THR A 113 -13.89 -0.33 -11.74
N GLY A 114 -13.89 0.82 -11.08
CA GLY A 114 -15.00 1.17 -10.21
C GLY A 114 -14.93 2.57 -9.64
N ILE A 115 -15.82 2.81 -8.70
CA ILE A 115 -15.92 4.07 -7.96
C ILE A 115 -16.11 3.77 -6.48
N GLU A 116 -15.41 4.53 -5.64
CA GLU A 116 -15.69 4.58 -4.22
C GLU A 116 -16.88 5.50 -3.95
N LYS A 117 -17.76 5.07 -3.06
CA LYS A 117 -19.01 5.73 -2.69
C LYS A 117 -18.95 6.08 -1.22
N HIS A 118 -19.35 7.31 -0.91
CA HIS A 118 -19.61 7.77 0.47
C HIS A 118 -21.10 8.04 0.60
N GLY A 119 -21.86 7.01 0.98
CA GLY A 119 -23.32 7.02 0.75
C GLY A 119 -23.63 7.13 -0.75
N ASP A 120 -24.55 8.02 -1.13
CA ASP A 120 -24.94 8.18 -2.55
C ASP A 120 -23.91 8.97 -3.39
N ALA A 121 -23.03 9.72 -2.72
CA ALA A 121 -22.05 10.57 -3.38
C ALA A 121 -20.94 9.74 -4.06
N GLY A 122 -20.66 10.05 -5.32
CA GLY A 122 -19.51 9.53 -6.04
C GLY A 122 -18.21 10.09 -5.48
N GLY A 123 -17.24 9.21 -5.26
CA GLY A 123 -15.93 9.50 -4.73
C GLY A 123 -14.80 9.17 -5.72
N PRO A 124 -13.62 8.78 -5.20
CA PRO A 124 -12.47 8.41 -6.02
C PRO A 124 -12.74 7.30 -7.05
N ILE A 125 -12.02 7.35 -8.16
CA ILE A 125 -12.00 6.27 -9.17
C ILE A 125 -11.12 5.14 -8.67
N LEU A 126 -11.58 3.91 -8.85
CA LEU A 126 -10.87 2.68 -8.49
C LEU A 126 -10.42 1.95 -9.76
N ALA A 127 -9.16 1.51 -9.76
CA ALA A 127 -8.64 0.55 -10.74
C ALA A 127 -7.97 -0.60 -9.99
N GLY A 128 -8.21 -1.83 -10.42
CA GLY A 128 -7.62 -3.02 -9.83
C GLY A 128 -6.94 -3.88 -10.89
N VAL A 129 -5.81 -4.47 -10.52
CA VAL A 129 -5.18 -5.56 -11.28
C VAL A 129 -5.06 -6.77 -10.37
N LYS A 130 -5.24 -7.96 -10.93
CA LYS A 130 -5.09 -9.19 -10.17
C LYS A 130 -3.69 -9.25 -9.55
N ALA A 131 -3.61 -9.44 -8.24
CA ALA A 131 -2.33 -9.56 -7.56
C ALA A 131 -1.57 -10.79 -8.11
N PRO A 132 -0.27 -10.65 -8.45
CA PRO A 132 0.54 -11.75 -8.99
C PRO A 132 0.76 -12.84 -7.93
N SER A 133 0.99 -14.10 -8.29
CA SER A 133 1.29 -15.12 -7.25
C SER A 133 2.58 -14.80 -6.47
N LEU A 134 3.65 -14.43 -7.18
CA LEU A 134 4.99 -14.20 -6.61
C LEU A 134 5.56 -15.38 -5.80
N ASP A 135 5.05 -16.59 -6.03
CA ASP A 135 5.71 -17.80 -5.57
C ASP A 135 6.93 -18.07 -6.46
N ARG A 136 8.12 -17.94 -5.90
CA ARG A 136 9.41 -18.03 -6.61
C ARG A 136 10.37 -18.90 -5.83
N PRO A 137 11.17 -19.74 -6.51
CA PRO A 137 12.14 -20.57 -5.84
C PRO A 137 13.27 -19.72 -5.22
N MET A 138 13.71 -20.10 -4.02
CA MET A 138 14.84 -19.47 -3.34
C MET A 138 16.10 -19.49 -4.22
N PRO A 139 16.75 -18.33 -4.46
CA PRO A 139 18.00 -18.27 -5.21
C PRO A 139 19.12 -19.07 -4.55
N LYS A 140 19.82 -19.89 -5.35
CA LYS A 140 20.95 -20.73 -4.90
C LYS A 140 22.22 -19.95 -4.59
N LYS A 141 22.38 -18.76 -5.16
CA LYS A 141 23.58 -17.92 -5.03
C LYS A 141 23.20 -16.46 -4.92
N TRP A 142 23.88 -15.76 -4.02
CA TRP A 142 23.71 -14.34 -3.73
C TRP A 142 25.00 -13.59 -4.00
N THR A 143 24.91 -12.31 -4.33
CA THR A 143 26.07 -11.41 -4.39
C THR A 143 26.71 -11.28 -3.00
N LYS A 144 27.93 -10.73 -2.94
CA LYS A 144 28.44 -10.24 -1.65
C LYS A 144 27.56 -9.05 -1.19
N PRO A 145 27.36 -8.86 0.12
CA PRO A 145 26.64 -7.69 0.62
C PRO A 145 27.31 -6.39 0.15
N LYS A 146 26.50 -5.45 -0.35
CA LYS A 146 26.93 -4.08 -0.64
C LYS A 146 26.23 -3.12 0.34
N PRO A 147 26.91 -2.05 0.79
CA PRO A 147 26.27 -1.05 1.65
C PRO A 147 25.23 -0.24 0.88
N LEU A 148 24.13 0.09 1.54
CA LEU A 148 23.14 1.09 1.11
C LEU A 148 23.31 2.42 1.82
N PHE A 149 24.11 2.47 2.88
CA PHE A 149 24.48 3.67 3.61
C PHE A 149 25.95 3.58 4.01
N ASP A 150 26.71 4.64 3.80
CA ASP A 150 28.16 4.67 4.01
C ASP A 150 28.59 5.40 5.29
N GLY A 151 27.61 5.87 6.09
CA GLY A 151 27.84 6.58 7.34
C GLY A 151 28.07 8.09 7.19
N LYS A 152 28.09 8.64 5.97
CA LYS A 152 28.58 10.02 5.73
C LYS A 152 27.49 10.97 5.29
N ASP A 153 26.64 10.55 4.36
CA ASP A 153 25.57 11.36 3.80
C ASP A 153 24.37 10.49 3.37
N LEU A 154 23.30 11.14 2.90
CA LEU A 154 22.10 10.46 2.42
C LEU A 154 22.22 10.05 0.94
N LYS A 155 23.41 9.95 0.36
CA LYS A 155 23.55 9.55 -1.04
C LYS A 155 22.94 8.16 -1.25
N GLY A 156 22.08 8.07 -2.26
CA GLY A 156 21.30 6.85 -2.52
C GLY A 156 19.97 6.80 -1.79
N TRP A 157 19.63 7.83 -1.01
CA TRP A 157 18.35 8.01 -0.34
C TRP A 157 17.72 9.35 -0.73
N GLU A 158 16.39 9.37 -0.82
CA GLU A 158 15.63 10.59 -1.08
C GLU A 158 14.41 10.72 -0.17
N PRO A 159 14.09 11.94 0.31
CA PRO A 159 12.91 12.17 1.12
C PRO A 159 11.63 12.08 0.29
N ILE A 160 10.58 11.53 0.91
CA ILE A 160 9.23 11.41 0.35
C ILE A 160 8.19 11.81 1.40
N GLY A 161 6.94 12.02 0.98
CA GLY A 161 5.88 12.49 1.86
C GLY A 161 6.11 13.95 2.24
N ASN A 162 6.31 14.23 3.53
CA ASN A 162 6.51 15.60 4.04
C ASN A 162 7.96 16.11 3.83
N VAL A 163 8.38 16.22 2.58
CA VAL A 163 9.76 16.57 2.18
C VAL A 163 10.23 17.91 2.78
N GLU A 164 9.33 18.88 2.90
CA GLU A 164 9.62 20.20 3.50
C GLU A 164 10.02 20.09 4.99
N ASN A 165 9.55 19.04 5.67
CA ASN A 165 9.91 18.71 7.06
C ASN A 165 10.87 17.51 7.13
N ASN A 166 11.89 17.47 6.27
CA ASN A 166 12.91 16.42 6.35
C ASN A 166 13.75 16.55 7.64
N LYS A 167 13.78 15.48 8.44
CA LYS A 167 14.59 15.35 9.67
C LYS A 167 15.70 14.31 9.56
N TRP A 168 15.88 13.70 8.40
CA TRP A 168 16.89 12.68 8.19
C TRP A 168 18.28 13.28 8.05
N VAL A 169 19.23 12.79 8.83
CA VAL A 169 20.62 13.23 8.83
C VAL A 169 21.57 12.04 8.91
N ALA A 170 22.74 12.16 8.30
CA ALA A 170 23.87 11.29 8.59
C ALA A 170 24.65 11.88 9.76
N ARG A 171 24.71 11.18 10.89
CA ARG A 171 25.38 11.65 12.11
C ARG A 171 26.11 10.49 12.77
N ASN A 172 27.40 10.66 13.05
CA ASN A 172 28.22 9.66 13.73
C ASN A 172 28.24 8.26 13.07
N GLY A 173 28.15 8.17 11.74
CA GLY A 173 28.08 6.89 11.03
C GLY A 173 26.69 6.25 11.01
N GLU A 174 25.67 6.96 11.47
CA GLU A 174 24.27 6.51 11.57
C GLU A 174 23.37 7.35 10.67
N LEU A 175 22.34 6.72 10.12
CA LEU A 175 21.24 7.36 9.41
C LEU A 175 20.12 7.59 10.43
N VAL A 176 19.91 8.85 10.82
CA VAL A 176 19.07 9.22 11.95
C VAL A 176 17.85 10.00 11.47
N ASN A 177 16.67 9.59 11.88
CA ASN A 177 15.47 10.43 11.83
C ASN A 177 15.41 11.27 13.11
N ASP A 178 15.80 12.55 13.05
CA ASP A 178 15.82 13.44 14.22
C ASP A 178 14.44 14.07 14.48
N ASN A 179 13.45 13.22 14.72
CA ASN A 179 12.04 13.59 14.92
C ASN A 179 11.57 13.28 16.36
N PRO A 180 12.03 14.03 17.38
CA PRO A 180 11.67 13.75 18.77
C PRO A 180 10.17 13.92 19.00
N GLU A 181 9.61 13.07 19.86
CA GLU A 181 8.25 13.26 20.34
C GLU A 181 8.16 14.56 21.15
N VAL A 182 7.14 15.38 20.86
CA VAL A 182 6.84 16.56 21.65
C VAL A 182 5.49 16.34 22.33
N PRO A 183 5.44 16.19 23.67
CA PRO A 183 4.21 15.93 24.40
C PRO A 183 3.12 16.95 24.07
N GLY A 184 1.93 16.46 23.72
CA GLY A 184 0.77 17.30 23.39
C GLY A 184 0.81 17.92 22.00
N GLN A 185 1.84 17.68 21.19
CA GLN A 185 1.89 18.12 19.79
C GLN A 185 1.71 16.94 18.85
N ARG A 186 0.59 16.94 18.11
CA ARG A 186 0.47 16.14 16.89
C ARG A 186 1.16 16.90 15.77
N THR A 187 2.39 16.52 15.45
CA THR A 187 3.09 17.02 14.26
C THR A 187 2.59 16.27 13.03
N HIS A 188 2.72 16.86 11.84
CA HIS A 188 2.36 16.22 10.56
C HIS A 188 3.39 15.15 10.12
N GLY A 189 4.19 14.62 11.05
CA GLY A 189 5.32 13.74 10.77
C GLY A 189 6.50 14.42 10.07
N ALA A 190 7.71 13.86 10.20
CA ALA A 190 8.82 14.23 9.33
C ALA A 190 8.67 13.58 7.94
N ALA A 191 9.59 13.90 7.03
CA ALA A 191 9.69 13.15 5.79
C ALA A 191 9.95 11.66 6.07
N ASN A 192 9.41 10.82 5.21
CA ASN A 192 9.85 9.45 5.00
C ASN A 192 11.09 9.48 4.09
N ILE A 193 11.91 8.42 4.03
CA ILE A 193 12.98 8.31 3.02
C ILE A 193 12.94 6.97 2.31
N MET A 194 13.36 6.95 1.04
CA MET A 194 13.50 5.72 0.29
C MET A 194 14.81 5.65 -0.47
N THR A 195 15.27 4.44 -0.78
CA THR A 195 16.43 4.25 -1.65
C THR A 195 16.10 4.66 -3.08
N THR A 196 17.06 5.26 -3.78
CA THR A 196 16.93 5.57 -5.21
C THR A 196 17.05 4.31 -6.08
N GLU A 197 17.76 3.29 -5.59
CA GLU A 197 17.78 1.96 -6.19
C GLU A 197 16.51 1.15 -5.85
N LYS A 198 16.10 0.29 -6.77
CA LYS A 198 14.98 -0.64 -6.59
C LYS A 198 15.46 -2.09 -6.64
N PHE A 199 14.82 -2.94 -5.83
CA PHE A 199 15.18 -4.33 -5.64
C PHE A 199 13.97 -5.24 -5.82
N GLN A 200 14.23 -6.46 -6.30
CA GLN A 200 13.21 -7.48 -6.47
C GLN A 200 13.28 -8.50 -5.34
N ASP A 201 14.15 -9.50 -5.48
CA ASP A 201 14.47 -10.46 -4.43
C ASP A 201 15.80 -10.04 -3.80
N PHE A 202 15.92 -10.15 -2.48
CA PHE A 202 17.11 -9.69 -1.76
C PHE A 202 17.29 -10.37 -0.41
N LYS A 203 18.52 -10.24 0.09
CA LYS A 203 18.85 -10.32 1.51
C LYS A 203 19.22 -8.93 2.01
N LEU A 204 18.56 -8.46 3.06
CA LEU A 204 18.83 -7.20 3.74
C LEU A 204 19.41 -7.52 5.12
N HIS A 205 20.49 -6.84 5.49
CA HIS A 205 20.91 -6.69 6.88
C HIS A 205 20.77 -5.22 7.26
N ILE A 206 20.17 -4.95 8.42
CA ILE A 206 19.99 -3.59 8.93
C ILE A 206 20.02 -3.60 10.46
N GLU A 207 20.76 -2.67 11.04
CA GLU A 207 20.73 -2.40 12.48
C GLU A 207 19.87 -1.18 12.76
N VAL A 208 19.05 -1.25 13.81
CA VAL A 208 18.18 -0.16 14.24
C VAL A 208 18.23 0.03 15.74
N ASN A 209 18.18 1.28 16.19
CA ASN A 209 17.89 1.66 17.56
C ASN A 209 16.64 2.55 17.56
N CYS A 210 15.56 2.01 18.13
CA CYS A 210 14.29 2.70 18.30
C CYS A 210 14.11 3.04 19.78
N PRO A 211 13.93 4.31 20.19
CA PRO A 211 13.76 4.67 21.59
C PRO A 211 12.43 4.13 22.15
N GLU A 212 12.28 4.18 23.48
CA GLU A 212 10.97 3.95 24.11
C GLU A 212 9.93 4.94 23.55
N GLY A 213 8.73 4.43 23.26
CA GLY A 213 7.68 5.22 22.60
C GLY A 213 7.94 5.51 21.11
N GLY A 214 9.09 5.15 20.55
CA GLY A 214 9.37 5.34 19.13
C GLY A 214 8.53 4.42 18.23
N ASN A 215 8.21 4.92 17.03
CA ASN A 215 7.54 4.15 15.98
C ASN A 215 8.13 4.51 14.61
N SER A 216 8.36 3.50 13.79
CA SER A 216 8.89 3.53 12.43
C SER A 216 8.58 2.20 11.74
N GLY A 217 9.09 2.03 10.54
CA GLY A 217 8.90 0.83 9.76
C GLY A 217 9.97 0.70 8.68
N ILE A 218 10.39 -0.53 8.43
CA ILE A 218 11.27 -0.89 7.32
C ILE A 218 10.39 -1.51 6.23
N TYR A 219 10.12 -0.74 5.18
CA TYR A 219 9.28 -1.18 4.06
C TYR A 219 10.11 -1.88 3.01
N LEU A 220 9.90 -3.19 2.92
CA LEU A 220 10.49 -4.07 1.92
C LEU A 220 9.81 -3.81 0.57
N ARG A 221 10.61 -3.46 -0.45
CA ARG A 221 10.15 -3.03 -1.78
C ARG A 221 9.18 -1.83 -1.73
N GLY A 222 9.17 -1.07 -0.63
CA GLY A 222 8.24 0.04 -0.42
C GLY A 222 6.79 -0.39 -0.17
N ARG A 223 6.54 -1.67 0.15
CA ARG A 223 5.18 -2.24 0.21
C ARG A 223 4.89 -3.07 1.45
N TYR A 224 5.89 -3.73 2.02
CA TYR A 224 5.70 -4.64 3.14
C TYR A 224 6.47 -4.15 4.35
N GLU A 225 5.77 -3.67 5.36
CA GLU A 225 6.35 -3.12 6.57
C GLU A 225 6.78 -4.22 7.54
N LEU A 226 8.09 -4.24 7.81
CA LEU A 226 8.65 -4.83 9.02
C LEU A 226 8.64 -3.76 10.12
N GLN A 227 7.84 -3.99 11.16
CA GLN A 227 7.55 -3.00 12.18
C GLN A 227 8.78 -2.67 13.04
N VAL A 228 9.02 -1.37 13.26
CA VAL A 228 10.07 -0.86 14.15
C VAL A 228 9.42 -0.01 15.25
N GLY A 229 9.37 -0.54 16.47
CA GLY A 229 8.82 0.18 17.62
C GLY A 229 7.67 -0.56 18.27
N THR A 230 6.73 0.19 18.84
CA THR A 230 5.56 -0.37 19.54
C THR A 230 4.35 0.55 19.41
N GLU A 231 3.15 -0.05 19.40
CA GLU A 231 1.89 0.69 19.54
C GLU A 231 1.24 0.45 20.92
N GLY A 232 2.03 0.05 21.91
CA GLY A 232 1.60 -0.08 23.30
C GLY A 232 1.00 -1.44 23.66
N GLY A 233 1.30 -2.50 22.91
CA GLY A 233 1.02 -3.89 23.27
C GLY A 233 -0.42 -4.35 23.05
N LYS A 234 -1.30 -3.51 22.47
CA LYS A 234 -2.71 -3.86 22.27
C LYS A 234 -2.91 -4.86 21.13
N LEU A 235 -2.10 -4.76 20.09
CA LEU A 235 -2.15 -5.63 18.92
C LEU A 235 -0.75 -6.20 18.68
N PRO A 236 -0.52 -7.50 18.92
CA PRO A 236 0.79 -8.11 18.71
C PRO A 236 1.35 -7.93 17.28
N THR A 237 0.48 -7.77 16.28
CA THR A 237 0.85 -7.51 14.88
C THR A 237 1.35 -6.09 14.61
N HIS A 238 1.42 -5.23 15.63
CA HIS A 238 1.86 -3.83 15.57
C HIS A 238 3.13 -3.60 16.41
N GLU A 239 3.78 -4.69 16.84
CA GLU A 239 4.95 -4.65 17.72
C GLU A 239 6.26 -4.93 16.95
N MET A 240 7.39 -4.51 17.53
CA MET A 240 8.73 -4.65 16.96
C MET A 240 8.98 -6.04 16.35
N GLY A 241 9.28 -6.06 15.05
CA GLY A 241 9.56 -7.27 14.29
C GLY A 241 8.33 -7.97 13.73
N ALA A 242 7.11 -7.44 13.90
CA ALA A 242 5.92 -7.90 13.18
C ALA A 242 6.04 -7.60 11.68
N ILE A 243 5.41 -8.44 10.86
CA ILE A 243 4.97 -7.98 9.54
C ILE A 243 3.66 -7.24 9.78
N TYR A 244 3.69 -5.92 9.66
CA TYR A 244 2.67 -5.03 10.22
C TYR A 244 1.26 -5.49 9.85
N SER A 245 0.38 -5.56 10.85
CA SER A 245 -1.02 -5.98 10.76
C SER A 245 -1.26 -7.45 10.39
N TYR A 246 -0.29 -8.15 9.77
CA TYR A 246 -0.46 -9.55 9.33
C TYR A 246 0.07 -10.58 10.33
N TYR A 247 1.34 -10.49 10.73
CA TYR A 247 2.01 -11.54 11.50
C TYR A 247 2.73 -10.95 12.72
N PRO A 248 2.38 -11.38 13.94
CA PRO A 248 3.05 -10.90 15.15
C PRO A 248 4.46 -11.48 15.26
N PRO A 249 5.34 -10.87 16.06
CA PRO A 249 6.59 -11.54 16.45
C PRO A 249 6.27 -12.80 17.29
N PRO A 250 7.25 -13.72 17.48
CA PRO A 250 7.09 -14.88 18.34
C PRO A 250 6.61 -14.50 19.74
N GLU A 251 5.77 -15.34 20.34
CA GLU A 251 5.27 -15.13 21.70
C GLU A 251 6.43 -14.95 22.69
N GLY A 252 6.29 -13.98 23.61
CA GLY A 252 7.32 -13.67 24.61
C GLY A 252 8.53 -12.90 24.08
N SER A 253 8.52 -12.46 22.81
CA SER A 253 9.57 -11.60 22.27
C SER A 253 9.68 -10.27 23.03
N GLU A 254 10.91 -9.89 23.40
CA GLU A 254 11.19 -8.56 23.95
C GLU A 254 11.15 -7.49 22.85
N LEU A 255 10.65 -6.30 23.18
CA LEU A 255 10.63 -5.17 22.23
C LEU A 255 12.03 -4.62 21.93
N GLY A 256 12.99 -4.75 22.85
CA GLY A 256 14.37 -4.29 22.66
C GLY A 256 14.54 -2.79 22.37
N LEU A 257 13.59 -1.96 22.82
CA LEU A 257 13.64 -0.50 22.65
C LEU A 257 14.85 0.11 23.39
N GLY A 258 15.36 1.21 22.86
CA GLY A 258 16.55 1.94 23.33
C GLY A 258 17.89 1.23 23.09
N LYS A 259 17.86 0.02 22.52
CA LYS A 259 19.05 -0.79 22.22
C LYS A 259 19.19 -0.99 20.72
N TRP A 260 20.43 -1.18 20.28
CA TRP A 260 20.69 -1.66 18.94
C TRP A 260 20.21 -3.10 18.80
N THR A 261 19.38 -3.33 17.79
CA THR A 261 18.91 -4.65 17.37
C THR A 261 19.17 -4.81 15.87
N THR A 262 19.37 -6.04 15.44
CA THR A 262 19.64 -6.41 14.06
C THR A 262 18.39 -7.02 13.42
N PHE A 263 18.15 -6.74 12.16
CA PHE A 263 17.25 -7.50 11.30
C PHE A 263 18.01 -8.06 10.11
N ASP A 264 17.96 -9.38 9.96
CA ASP A 264 18.38 -10.09 8.75
C ASP A 264 17.14 -10.59 8.03
N VAL A 265 16.84 -9.99 6.87
CA VAL A 265 15.63 -10.25 6.10
C VAL A 265 16.00 -10.92 4.78
N THR A 266 15.34 -12.02 4.44
CA THR A 266 15.34 -12.57 3.07
C THR A 266 13.95 -12.40 2.50
N LEU A 267 13.83 -11.70 1.36
CA LEU A 267 12.58 -11.58 0.62
C LEU A 267 12.76 -12.18 -0.78
N VAL A 268 11.96 -13.18 -1.13
CA VAL A 268 11.91 -13.79 -2.46
C VAL A 268 10.47 -13.83 -2.93
N GLY A 269 10.18 -13.12 -4.02
CA GLY A 269 8.79 -12.86 -4.42
C GLY A 269 8.05 -12.06 -3.35
N ARG A 270 7.13 -12.72 -2.64
CA ARG A 270 6.43 -12.19 -1.45
C ARG A 270 6.61 -13.05 -0.19
N HIS A 271 7.55 -14.00 -0.22
CA HIS A 271 7.87 -14.82 0.95
C HIS A 271 9.02 -14.18 1.73
N VAL A 272 8.81 -14.00 3.04
CA VAL A 272 9.74 -13.31 3.92
C VAL A 272 10.25 -14.24 5.00
N THR A 273 11.57 -14.23 5.19
CA THR A 273 12.24 -14.75 6.37
C THR A 273 12.84 -13.59 7.13
N VAL A 274 12.61 -13.49 8.44
CA VAL A 274 13.16 -12.44 9.31
C VAL A 274 13.84 -13.09 10.49
N LEU A 275 15.12 -12.79 10.68
CA LEU A 275 15.79 -12.97 11.96
C LEU A 275 15.93 -11.61 12.62
N ARG A 276 15.72 -11.58 13.94
CA ARG A 276 16.04 -10.44 14.77
C ARG A 276 17.00 -10.86 15.87
N ASP A 277 18.16 -10.21 15.96
CA ASP A 277 19.25 -10.59 16.88
C ASP A 277 19.58 -12.09 16.79
N GLY A 278 19.61 -12.61 15.56
CA GLY A 278 19.88 -14.02 15.26
C GLY A 278 18.75 -14.99 15.62
N LYS A 279 17.61 -14.54 16.15
CA LYS A 279 16.45 -15.37 16.47
C LYS A 279 15.43 -15.34 15.33
N MET A 280 14.82 -16.47 15.01
CA MET A 280 13.78 -16.56 13.99
C MET A 280 12.51 -15.84 14.44
N TYR A 281 12.04 -14.88 13.64
CA TYR A 281 10.76 -14.18 13.85
C TYR A 281 9.71 -14.65 12.85
N HIS A 282 10.10 -14.72 11.58
CA HIS A 282 9.26 -15.19 10.48
C HIS A 282 10.06 -16.18 9.65
N ASP A 283 9.53 -17.38 9.40
CA ASP A 283 10.21 -18.42 8.63
C ASP A 283 9.51 -18.63 7.28
N ASN A 284 10.07 -18.01 6.23
CA ASN A 284 9.61 -18.10 4.84
C ASN A 284 8.08 -18.03 4.67
N ILE A 285 7.43 -17.08 5.36
CA ILE A 285 5.97 -16.91 5.30
C ILE A 285 5.56 -16.05 4.11
N GLU A 286 4.43 -16.36 3.49
CA GLU A 286 3.84 -15.51 2.44
C GLU A 286 3.25 -14.24 3.06
N ILE A 287 3.63 -13.06 2.59
CA ILE A 287 2.93 -11.82 2.94
C ILE A 287 1.68 -11.71 2.05
N PRO A 288 0.45 -11.61 2.60
CA PRO A 288 -0.76 -11.70 1.78
C PRO A 288 -0.85 -10.62 0.69
N GLY A 289 -0.44 -9.39 1.02
CA GLY A 289 -0.43 -8.23 0.13
C GLY A 289 0.35 -7.07 0.77
N PRO A 290 0.34 -5.87 0.15
CA PRO A 290 0.96 -4.68 0.73
C PRO A 290 0.41 -4.38 2.13
N THR A 291 1.23 -3.81 3.00
CA THR A 291 0.80 -3.27 4.30
C THR A 291 0.37 -1.81 4.14
N GLY A 292 -0.26 -1.25 5.17
CA GLY A 292 -0.51 0.18 5.25
C GLY A 292 0.78 0.98 5.06
N GLY A 293 0.72 2.13 4.40
CA GLY A 293 1.89 2.96 4.11
C GLY A 293 2.67 2.58 2.86
N ALA A 294 2.23 1.57 2.10
CA ALA A 294 2.85 1.21 0.82
C ALA A 294 2.92 2.39 -0.15
N LEU A 295 3.96 2.43 -0.98
CA LEU A 295 4.16 3.47 -2.01
C LEU A 295 3.26 3.24 -3.24
N ASP A 296 3.04 1.98 -3.58
CA ASP A 296 2.19 1.53 -4.68
C ASP A 296 1.76 0.08 -4.43
N SER A 297 0.77 -0.41 -5.20
CA SER A 297 0.33 -1.81 -5.14
C SER A 297 0.95 -2.67 -6.25
N ASN A 298 1.98 -2.23 -6.95
CA ASN A 298 2.57 -2.97 -8.07
C ASN A 298 3.47 -4.12 -7.58
N GLU A 299 2.89 -5.15 -6.96
CA GLU A 299 3.64 -6.20 -6.25
C GLU A 299 4.59 -7.00 -7.15
N ALA A 300 4.38 -7.02 -8.47
CA ALA A 300 5.29 -7.66 -9.43
C ALA A 300 6.62 -6.91 -9.60
N GLU A 301 6.63 -5.59 -9.42
CA GLU A 301 7.70 -4.69 -9.86
C GLU A 301 8.76 -4.43 -8.80
N PRO A 302 10.06 -4.31 -9.16
CA PRO A 302 11.10 -3.94 -8.21
C PRO A 302 10.72 -2.67 -7.43
N GLY A 303 11.06 -2.61 -6.15
CA GLY A 303 10.72 -1.48 -5.29
C GLY A 303 11.89 -1.06 -4.41
N PRO A 304 11.89 0.18 -3.89
CA PRO A 304 12.96 0.67 -3.02
C PRO A 304 12.87 0.05 -1.62
N PHE A 305 13.88 0.25 -0.77
CA PHE A 305 13.63 0.25 0.66
C PHE A 305 13.06 1.60 1.06
N TYR A 306 12.10 1.61 1.97
CA TYR A 306 11.50 2.82 2.51
C TYR A 306 11.58 2.75 4.05
N LEU A 307 12.06 3.82 4.68
CA LEU A 307 12.07 3.97 6.14
C LEU A 307 11.07 5.05 6.55
N GLN A 308 10.17 4.68 7.46
CA GLN A 308 9.12 5.55 7.96
C GLN A 308 9.70 6.58 8.95
N GLY A 309 9.65 7.85 8.57
CA GLY A 309 10.08 8.98 9.39
C GLY A 309 8.94 9.90 9.82
N ASP A 310 7.74 9.73 9.27
CA ASP A 310 6.54 10.48 9.62
C ASP A 310 5.94 10.12 11.00
N HIS A 311 6.53 9.14 11.68
CA HIS A 311 6.25 8.78 13.07
C HIS A 311 7.28 9.38 14.04
N HIS A 312 6.99 9.30 15.34
CA HIS A 312 7.77 9.96 16.39
C HIS A 312 8.88 9.08 16.95
N GLY A 313 9.91 9.74 17.49
CA GLY A 313 11.08 9.11 18.09
C GLY A 313 12.34 9.41 17.29
N VAL A 314 13.44 9.68 18.00
CA VAL A 314 14.76 9.80 17.38
C VAL A 314 15.29 8.41 17.10
N ILE A 315 15.05 7.92 15.89
CA ILE A 315 15.42 6.55 15.48
C ILE A 315 16.71 6.59 14.68
N ALA A 316 17.62 5.67 14.97
CA ALA A 316 18.90 5.56 14.29
C ALA A 316 19.03 4.20 13.58
N TYR A 317 19.58 4.23 12.38
CA TYR A 317 19.89 3.06 11.57
C TYR A 317 21.38 3.03 11.22
N ARG A 318 21.95 1.84 11.11
CA ARG A 318 23.32 1.67 10.61
C ARG A 318 23.52 0.30 9.97
N ASN A 319 24.70 0.08 9.40
CA ASN A 319 25.10 -1.21 8.80
C ASN A 319 24.06 -1.75 7.81
N ILE A 320 23.48 -0.88 6.98
CA ILE A 320 22.46 -1.25 6.01
C ILE A 320 23.16 -1.88 4.80
N THR A 321 22.99 -3.19 4.60
CA THR A 321 23.60 -3.90 3.46
C THR A 321 22.59 -4.76 2.73
N ILE A 322 22.80 -4.92 1.42
CA ILE A 322 21.95 -5.75 0.57
C ILE A 322 22.76 -6.75 -0.24
N SER A 323 22.24 -7.96 -0.40
CA SER A 323 22.66 -8.93 -1.41
C SER A 323 21.50 -9.26 -2.33
N VAL A 324 21.77 -9.39 -3.63
CA VAL A 324 20.77 -9.76 -4.64
C VAL A 324 21.13 -11.11 -5.27
N PRO A 325 20.19 -11.78 -5.95
CA PRO A 325 20.49 -13.03 -6.66
C PRO A 325 21.61 -12.82 -7.67
N LYS A 326 22.55 -13.77 -7.77
CA LYS A 326 23.50 -13.78 -8.88
C LYS A 326 22.77 -14.19 -10.16
N LYS A 327 22.98 -13.42 -11.22
CA LYS A 327 22.59 -13.82 -12.59
C LYS A 327 23.37 -15.05 -13.03
#